data_AF-A0A0N4USM5-F1
#
_entry.id   AF-A0A0N4USM5-F1
#
_cell.length_a   1.000
_cell.length_b   1.000
_cell.length_c   1.000
_cell.angle_alpha   90.00
_cell.angle_beta   90.00
_cell.angle_gamma   90.00
#
_symmetry.space_group_name_H-M   'P 1'
#
loop_
_entity.id
_entity.type
_entity.pdbx_description
1 polymer ?
#
loop_
_entity_poly.entity_id
_entity_poly.type
_entity_poly.pdbx_seq_one_letter_code
_entity_poly.pdbx_strand_id
1 'polypeptide(L)'
;MKLIFSFFFFRQIFDVEAEEKKNLMPSVEYGRFGHQPTAVNRRKKLHLEYRKRKPQQEICACLKWLCFFMNFFVFLIGVTCLALGVYLCVKDPRSILEWADVLLNPAVMLTIIGLAVCIVSLLGSLGALRDSITLLKTFALSVFFCYIAIVVCTFFLFILFYSDTTEGLSAHSILLYSIERYHTNRNIADFVDYLQEQLECCGASSASQGYRDWQRSEQFNCSESNPHPERCGVPFSCCRRSVISEAAGSVNPLLPAMRSLECWQHAQTKKSQELEADLYTRGCLQPLRVLFESHAVRIGAAVAFVLIPVCVSVCLTNLLARQIDHQHYLLEKEARRNERRRRREKQKFRDPFAVYDTAITIEPETVEKKPSAEVRTNTVDSYSV
;
A
#
# COMPACT_ATOMS: atom_id res chain seq x y z
N MET A 1 12.87 5.74 -16.98
CA MET A 1 11.51 5.18 -16.79
C MET A 1 11.02 5.25 -15.34
N LYS A 2 11.82 4.88 -14.32
CA LYS A 2 11.46 4.97 -12.87
C LYS A 2 11.11 6.38 -12.38
N LEU A 3 11.82 7.41 -12.85
CA LEU A 3 11.51 8.82 -12.54
C LEU A 3 10.23 9.32 -13.23
N ILE A 4 9.90 8.83 -14.42
CA ILE A 4 8.72 9.27 -15.19
C ILE A 4 7.44 8.78 -14.52
N PHE A 5 7.41 7.52 -14.05
CA PHE A 5 6.27 7.00 -13.28
C PHE A 5 6.14 7.68 -11.92
N SER A 6 7.24 7.94 -11.22
CA SER A 6 7.21 8.68 -9.96
C SER A 6 6.73 10.13 -10.15
N PHE A 7 7.10 10.78 -11.26
CA PHE A 7 6.65 12.14 -11.61
C PHE A 7 5.19 12.17 -12.05
N PHE A 8 4.72 11.16 -12.81
CA PHE A 8 3.30 11.02 -13.14
C PHE A 8 2.46 10.73 -11.90
N PHE A 9 2.93 9.89 -10.99
CA PHE A 9 2.24 9.55 -9.75
C PHE A 9 2.20 10.74 -8.77
N PHE A 10 3.31 11.47 -8.60
CA PHE A 10 3.35 12.72 -7.83
C PHE A 10 2.48 13.80 -8.45
N ARG A 11 2.55 13.98 -9.77
CA ARG A 11 1.71 14.96 -10.48
C ARG A 11 0.23 14.60 -10.36
N GLN A 12 -0.13 13.32 -10.41
CA GLN A 12 -1.52 12.89 -10.29
C GLN A 12 -2.08 12.94 -8.85
N ILE A 13 -1.22 12.99 -7.83
CA ILE A 13 -1.57 13.24 -6.43
C ILE A 13 -1.60 14.74 -6.09
N PHE A 14 -0.64 15.54 -6.58
CA PHE A 14 -0.54 16.98 -6.29
C PHE A 14 -1.36 17.89 -7.24
N ASP A 15 -1.56 17.55 -8.52
CA ASP A 15 -2.46 18.34 -9.41
C ASP A 15 -3.93 18.26 -8.98
N VAL A 16 -4.30 17.31 -8.10
CA VAL A 16 -5.66 17.16 -7.58
C VAL A 16 -6.07 18.33 -6.66
N GLU A 17 -5.11 19.07 -6.10
CA GLU A 17 -5.42 20.21 -5.21
C GLU A 17 -5.30 21.58 -5.93
N ALA A 18 -4.67 21.63 -7.11
CA ALA A 18 -4.35 22.89 -7.80
C ALA A 18 -5.32 23.30 -8.92
N GLU A 19 -6.06 22.36 -9.53
CA GLU A 19 -6.94 22.68 -10.67
C GLU A 19 -8.37 23.14 -10.28
N GLU A 20 -8.71 23.18 -8.98
CA GLU A 20 -10.06 23.52 -8.51
C GLU A 20 -10.39 25.03 -8.51
N LYS A 21 -9.47 25.92 -8.90
CA LYS A 21 -9.68 27.38 -8.79
C LYS A 21 -9.76 28.20 -10.08
N LYS A 22 -9.70 27.63 -11.29
CA LYS A 22 -9.54 28.46 -12.50
C LYS A 22 -10.63 28.48 -13.58
N ASN A 23 -11.66 27.66 -13.54
CA ASN A 23 -12.66 27.70 -14.64
C ASN A 23 -14.07 28.05 -14.13
N LEU A 24 -14.27 29.36 -13.90
CA LEU A 24 -15.57 29.95 -13.61
C LEU A 24 -16.16 30.58 -14.89
N MET A 25 -17.29 30.02 -15.34
CA MET A 25 -18.26 30.52 -16.35
C MET A 25 -17.82 30.58 -17.83
N PRO A 26 -18.75 30.28 -18.75
CA PRO A 26 -19.54 31.37 -19.34
C PRO A 26 -21.07 31.16 -19.32
N SER A 27 -21.76 32.29 -19.50
CA SER A 27 -23.20 32.51 -19.63
C SER A 27 -23.93 31.59 -20.61
N VAL A 28 -25.21 31.34 -20.31
CA VAL A 28 -26.20 30.96 -21.33
C VAL A 28 -27.40 31.91 -21.21
N GLU A 29 -27.67 32.61 -22.30
CA GLU A 29 -28.82 33.49 -22.53
C GLU A 29 -30.16 32.76 -22.34
N TYR A 30 -31.14 33.48 -21.78
CA TYR A 30 -32.55 33.07 -21.81
C TYR A 30 -33.26 33.78 -22.97
N GLY A 31 -33.62 33.00 -23.99
CA GLY A 31 -34.59 33.38 -25.02
C GLY A 31 -36.03 33.42 -24.48
N ARG A 32 -36.81 34.35 -25.05
CA ARG A 32 -38.13 34.84 -24.65
C ARG A 32 -39.30 34.01 -25.24
N PHE A 33 -40.48 34.19 -24.62
CA PHE A 33 -41.88 34.03 -25.10
C PHE A 33 -42.70 32.77 -24.77
N GLY A 34 -43.71 32.97 -23.90
CA GLY A 34 -45.14 32.84 -24.27
C GLY A 34 -45.82 31.47 -24.15
N HIS A 35 -46.49 31.20 -23.03
CA HIS A 35 -47.95 31.00 -22.91
C HIS A 35 -48.32 30.37 -21.55
N GLN A 36 -49.36 30.90 -20.92
CA GLN A 36 -49.85 30.50 -19.60
C GLN A 36 -51.01 29.52 -19.71
N PRO A 37 -50.93 28.31 -19.11
CA PRO A 37 -52.10 27.50 -18.81
C PRO A 37 -52.47 27.59 -17.31
N THR A 38 -53.78 27.49 -17.10
CA THR A 38 -54.56 27.71 -15.87
C THR A 38 -54.17 26.80 -14.69
N ALA A 39 -54.42 27.31 -13.48
CA ALA A 39 -53.78 26.93 -12.22
C ALA A 39 -54.15 25.54 -11.65
N VAL A 40 -55.22 24.89 -12.12
CA VAL A 40 -55.76 23.69 -11.46
C VAL A 40 -55.01 22.40 -11.83
N ASN A 41 -54.33 22.37 -12.98
CA ASN A 41 -53.57 21.18 -13.43
C ASN A 41 -52.08 21.21 -13.01
N ARG A 42 -51.67 22.23 -12.24
CA ARG A 42 -50.26 22.51 -11.93
C ARG A 42 -49.69 21.63 -10.82
N ARG A 43 -50.49 21.25 -9.81
CA ARG A 43 -50.04 20.36 -8.70
C ARG A 43 -49.67 18.96 -9.18
N LYS A 44 -50.49 18.32 -10.03
CA LYS A 44 -50.18 16.97 -10.56
C LYS A 44 -49.00 16.99 -11.54
N LYS A 45 -48.86 18.06 -12.33
CA LYS A 45 -47.74 18.23 -13.28
C LYS A 45 -46.40 18.51 -12.57
N LEU A 46 -46.41 19.30 -11.49
CA LEU A 46 -45.22 19.58 -10.66
C LEU A 46 -44.73 18.31 -9.92
N HIS A 47 -45.65 17.50 -9.39
CA HIS A 47 -45.30 16.23 -8.74
C HIS A 47 -44.82 15.15 -9.73
N LEU A 48 -45.30 15.15 -10.98
CA LEU A 48 -44.80 14.25 -12.02
C LEU A 48 -43.41 14.67 -12.55
N GLU A 49 -43.13 15.97 -12.69
CA GLU A 49 -41.79 16.45 -13.06
C GLU A 49 -40.78 16.25 -11.92
N TYR A 50 -41.22 16.31 -10.65
CA TYR A 50 -40.39 16.04 -9.48
C TYR A 50 -39.94 14.57 -9.39
N ARG A 51 -40.69 13.62 -9.97
CA ARG A 51 -40.43 12.18 -9.84
C ARG A 51 -39.41 11.62 -10.83
N LYS A 52 -39.00 12.36 -11.87
CA LYS A 52 -38.47 11.72 -13.10
C LYS A 52 -37.14 12.23 -13.66
N ARG A 53 -36.21 12.70 -12.83
CA ARG A 53 -34.79 12.71 -13.19
C ARG A 53 -33.94 12.27 -12.00
N LYS A 54 -33.81 10.94 -11.82
CA LYS A 54 -32.59 10.42 -11.20
C LYS A 54 -31.46 10.82 -12.17
N PRO A 55 -30.37 11.47 -11.72
CA PRO A 55 -29.23 11.65 -12.59
C PRO A 55 -28.81 10.26 -13.09
N GLN A 56 -28.64 10.12 -14.40
CA GLN A 56 -28.07 8.91 -14.96
C GLN A 56 -26.69 8.74 -14.32
N GLN A 57 -26.49 7.62 -13.65
CA GLN A 57 -25.23 7.30 -13.00
C GLN A 57 -24.20 7.07 -14.12
N GLU A 58 -23.40 8.10 -14.44
CA GLU A 58 -22.39 8.05 -15.53
C GLU A 58 -21.14 7.25 -15.14
N ILE A 59 -21.29 6.21 -14.31
CA ILE A 59 -20.18 5.34 -13.93
C ILE A 59 -20.11 4.24 -14.97
N CYS A 60 -18.97 4.13 -15.66
CA CYS A 60 -18.74 3.03 -16.60
C CYS A 60 -18.81 1.69 -15.86
N ALA A 61 -19.89 0.93 -16.06
CA ALA A 61 -20.09 -0.35 -15.41
C ALA A 61 -18.91 -1.31 -15.66
N CYS A 62 -18.35 -1.30 -16.87
CA CYS A 62 -17.17 -2.08 -17.22
C CYS A 62 -15.95 -1.72 -16.35
N LEU A 63 -15.72 -0.44 -16.06
CA LEU A 63 -14.61 0.02 -15.22
C LEU A 63 -14.78 -0.45 -13.77
N LYS A 64 -16.00 -0.36 -13.23
CA LYS A 64 -16.33 -0.82 -11.87
C LYS A 64 -16.04 -2.32 -11.72
N TRP A 65 -16.55 -3.13 -12.65
CA TRP A 65 -16.35 -4.58 -12.62
C TRP A 65 -14.90 -4.96 -12.87
N LEU A 66 -14.20 -4.30 -13.80
CA LEU A 66 -12.77 -4.53 -14.04
C LEU A 66 -11.94 -4.25 -12.79
N CYS A 67 -12.19 -3.13 -12.12
CA CYS A 67 -11.52 -2.77 -10.86
C CYS A 67 -11.80 -3.79 -9.76
N PHE A 68 -13.06 -4.20 -9.61
CA PHE A 68 -13.44 -5.23 -8.64
C PHE A 68 -12.73 -6.56 -8.91
N PHE A 69 -12.82 -7.09 -10.13
CA PHE A 69 -12.21 -8.37 -10.49
C PHE A 69 -10.70 -8.35 -10.33
N MET A 70 -10.01 -7.31 -10.80
CA MET A 70 -8.55 -7.21 -10.66
C MET A 70 -8.12 -7.23 -9.18
N ASN A 71 -8.77 -6.45 -8.33
CA ASN A 71 -8.46 -6.44 -6.90
C ASN A 71 -8.87 -7.75 -6.21
N PHE A 72 -9.96 -8.37 -6.64
CA PHE A 72 -10.41 -9.65 -6.10
C PHE A 72 -9.48 -10.82 -6.47
N PHE A 73 -8.92 -10.83 -7.68
CA PHE A 73 -7.89 -11.82 -8.05
C PHE A 73 -6.64 -11.68 -7.19
N VAL A 74 -6.18 -10.46 -6.94
CA VAL A 74 -5.05 -10.21 -6.02
C VAL A 74 -5.38 -10.66 -4.59
N PHE A 75 -6.63 -10.46 -4.16
CA PHE A 75 -7.10 -10.97 -2.87
C PHE A 75 -7.01 -12.50 -2.77
N LEU A 76 -7.45 -13.23 -3.81
CA LEU A 76 -7.34 -14.68 -3.83
C LEU A 76 -5.87 -15.15 -3.77
N ILE A 77 -4.99 -14.48 -4.50
CA ILE A 77 -3.54 -14.74 -4.44
C ILE A 77 -3.02 -14.49 -3.01
N GLY A 78 -3.41 -13.38 -2.39
CA GLY A 78 -3.08 -13.07 -1.00
C GLY A 78 -3.52 -14.17 -0.03
N VAL A 79 -4.76 -14.66 -0.18
CA VAL A 79 -5.31 -15.73 0.67
C VAL A 79 -4.54 -17.03 0.48
N THR A 80 -4.17 -17.39 -0.76
CA THR A 80 -3.34 -18.57 -1.01
C THR A 80 -1.95 -18.44 -0.40
N CYS A 81 -1.30 -17.27 -0.51
CA CYS A 81 0.00 -17.01 0.13
C CYS A 81 -0.11 -17.07 1.66
N LEU A 82 -1.15 -16.48 2.23
CA LEU A 82 -1.40 -16.50 3.68
C LEU A 82 -1.63 -17.94 4.17
N ALA A 83 -2.47 -18.71 3.48
CA ALA A 83 -2.73 -20.11 3.81
C ALA A 83 -1.46 -20.96 3.72
N LEU A 84 -0.65 -20.77 2.67
CA LEU A 84 0.63 -21.46 2.52
C LEU A 84 1.62 -21.06 3.62
N GLY A 85 1.72 -19.77 3.96
CA GLY A 85 2.57 -19.28 5.04
C GLY A 85 2.18 -19.90 6.39
N VAL A 86 0.90 -19.88 6.75
CA VAL A 86 0.38 -20.49 7.97
C VAL A 86 0.62 -22.01 7.97
N TYR A 87 0.38 -22.70 6.84
CA TYR A 87 0.64 -24.13 6.71
C TYR A 87 2.12 -24.46 6.97
N LEU A 88 3.05 -23.71 6.38
CA LEU A 88 4.49 -23.90 6.60
C LEU A 88 4.91 -23.59 8.04
N CYS A 89 4.34 -22.56 8.67
CA CYS A 89 4.58 -22.24 10.08
C CYS A 89 4.13 -23.36 11.04
N VAL A 90 3.04 -24.05 10.72
CA VAL A 90 2.54 -25.17 11.52
C VAL A 90 3.35 -26.45 11.27
N LYS A 91 3.78 -26.68 10.02
CA LYS A 91 4.53 -27.87 9.64
C LYS A 91 5.94 -27.88 10.23
N ASP A 92 6.64 -26.75 10.15
CA ASP A 92 8.01 -26.59 10.65
C ASP A 92 8.07 -25.43 11.65
N PRO A 93 7.60 -25.64 12.91
CA PRO A 93 7.63 -24.60 13.92
C PRO A 93 9.08 -24.31 14.32
N ARG A 94 9.53 -23.08 14.04
CA ARG A 94 10.87 -22.60 14.41
C ARG A 94 10.75 -21.58 15.54
N SER A 95 11.65 -21.66 16.52
CA SER A 95 11.71 -20.69 17.61
C SER A 95 12.08 -19.31 17.06
N ILE A 96 11.29 -18.29 17.41
CA ILE A 96 11.55 -16.89 17.09
C ILE A 96 12.04 -16.23 18.38
N LEU A 97 13.33 -15.93 18.47
CA LEU A 97 13.94 -15.29 19.64
C LEU A 97 14.33 -13.85 19.33
N GLU A 98 14.74 -13.59 18.09
CA GLU A 98 15.22 -12.29 17.61
C GLU A 98 14.44 -11.82 16.37
N TRP A 99 14.47 -10.52 16.07
CA TRP A 99 13.83 -9.97 14.87
C TRP A 99 14.42 -10.51 13.56
N ALA A 100 15.70 -10.88 13.57
CA ALA A 100 16.37 -11.53 12.44
C ALA A 100 15.72 -12.87 12.09
N ASP A 101 15.20 -13.61 13.08
CA ASP A 101 14.52 -14.90 12.88
C ASP A 101 13.22 -14.73 12.11
N VAL A 102 12.50 -13.64 12.37
CA VAL A 102 11.26 -13.30 11.67
C VAL A 102 11.56 -13.04 10.19
N LEU A 103 12.64 -12.31 9.90
CA LEU A 103 13.03 -11.94 8.53
C LEU A 103 13.61 -13.09 7.73
N LEU A 104 14.41 -13.95 8.35
CA LEU A 104 15.04 -15.09 7.70
C LEU A 104 14.11 -16.30 7.59
N ASN A 105 13.01 -16.34 8.33
CA ASN A 105 12.03 -17.41 8.21
C ASN A 105 11.07 -17.14 7.02
N PRO A 106 11.20 -17.89 5.90
CA PRO A 106 10.40 -17.66 4.71
C PRO A 106 8.90 -17.89 4.95
N ALA A 107 8.52 -18.80 5.86
CA ALA A 107 7.12 -19.09 6.17
C ALA A 107 6.44 -17.91 6.90
N VAL A 108 7.14 -17.31 7.87
CA VAL A 108 6.65 -16.14 8.61
C VAL A 108 6.55 -14.93 7.70
N MET A 109 7.58 -14.67 6.88
CA MET A 109 7.55 -13.59 5.89
C MET A 109 6.42 -13.76 4.87
N LEU A 110 6.22 -14.98 4.36
CA LEU A 110 5.11 -15.28 3.45
C LEU A 110 3.75 -15.04 4.11
N THR A 111 3.61 -15.35 5.40
CA THR A 111 2.40 -15.09 6.20
C THR A 111 2.13 -13.59 6.33
N ILE A 112 3.14 -12.80 6.70
CA ILE A 112 3.02 -11.34 6.89
C ILE A 112 2.68 -10.66 5.55
N ILE A 113 3.40 -11.00 4.48
CA ILE A 113 3.16 -10.44 3.15
C ILE A 113 1.78 -10.86 2.64
N GLY A 114 1.40 -12.14 2.79
CA GLY A 114 0.09 -12.64 2.41
C GLY A 114 -1.05 -11.92 3.13
N LEU A 115 -0.93 -11.69 4.43
CA LEU A 115 -1.91 -10.94 5.22
C LEU A 115 -2.03 -9.48 4.75
N ALA A 116 -0.90 -8.80 4.54
CA ALA A 116 -0.90 -7.43 4.05
C ALA A 116 -1.57 -7.31 2.67
N VAL A 117 -1.25 -8.22 1.74
CA VAL A 117 -1.88 -8.29 0.41
C VAL A 117 -3.38 -8.54 0.53
N CYS A 118 -3.82 -9.46 1.41
CA CYS A 118 -5.25 -9.71 1.66
C CYS A 118 -5.98 -8.45 2.12
N ILE A 119 -5.46 -7.75 3.13
CA ILE A 119 -6.11 -6.55 3.69
C ILE A 119 -6.21 -5.46 2.62
N VAL A 120 -5.11 -5.15 1.94
CA VAL A 120 -5.07 -4.08 0.93
C VAL A 120 -6.01 -4.39 -0.24
N SER A 121 -5.95 -5.60 -0.79
CA SER A 121 -6.83 -6.00 -1.90
C SER A 121 -8.31 -6.11 -1.53
N LEU A 122 -8.62 -6.48 -0.28
CA LEU A 122 -9.98 -6.46 0.26
C LEU A 122 -10.52 -5.02 0.34
N LEU A 123 -9.71 -4.05 0.78
CA LEU A 123 -10.10 -2.63 0.78
C LEU A 123 -10.41 -2.14 -0.64
N GLY A 124 -9.58 -2.48 -1.62
CA GLY A 124 -9.79 -2.12 -3.02
C GLY A 124 -11.08 -2.70 -3.62
N SER A 125 -11.32 -4.00 -3.39
CA SER A 125 -12.51 -4.70 -3.88
C SER A 125 -13.81 -4.22 -3.21
N LEU A 126 -13.81 -4.05 -1.87
CA LEU A 126 -14.96 -3.51 -1.13
C LEU A 126 -15.21 -2.04 -1.48
N GLY A 127 -14.16 -1.25 -1.72
CA GLY A 127 -14.27 0.13 -2.17
C GLY A 127 -14.98 0.24 -3.52
N ALA A 128 -14.63 -0.64 -4.47
CA ALA A 128 -15.29 -0.71 -5.77
C ALA A 128 -16.75 -1.21 -5.69
N LEU A 129 -17.05 -2.18 -4.81
CA LEU A 129 -18.42 -2.69 -4.63
C LEU A 129 -19.34 -1.66 -3.98
N ARG A 130 -18.90 -1.05 -2.87
CA ARG A 130 -19.69 -0.10 -2.07
C ARG A 130 -19.72 1.32 -2.60
N ASP A 131 -19.02 1.59 -3.71
CA ASP A 131 -18.85 2.94 -4.26
C ASP A 131 -18.37 3.94 -3.18
N SER A 132 -17.52 3.48 -2.26
CA SER A 132 -17.06 4.26 -1.11
C SER A 132 -15.74 4.94 -1.43
N ILE A 133 -15.78 6.26 -1.60
CA ILE A 133 -14.59 7.09 -1.89
C ILE A 133 -13.52 6.91 -0.80
N THR A 134 -13.92 6.83 0.48
CA THR A 134 -13.00 6.68 1.61
C THR A 134 -12.20 5.38 1.50
N LEU A 135 -12.86 4.24 1.24
CA LEU A 135 -12.18 2.94 1.08
C LEU A 135 -11.25 2.92 -0.14
N LEU A 136 -11.65 3.59 -1.21
CA LEU A 136 -10.90 3.65 -2.44
C LEU A 136 -9.63 4.52 -2.29
N LYS A 137 -9.74 5.63 -1.54
CA LYS A 137 -8.61 6.49 -1.15
C LYS A 137 -7.67 5.78 -0.18
N THR A 138 -8.18 5.05 0.82
CA THR A 138 -7.31 4.30 1.75
C THR A 138 -6.56 3.18 1.04
N PHE A 139 -7.20 2.48 0.10
CA PHE A 139 -6.51 1.52 -0.78
C PHE A 139 -5.36 2.19 -1.56
N ALA A 140 -5.63 3.29 -2.26
CA ALA A 140 -4.61 4.00 -3.05
C ALA A 140 -3.44 4.48 -2.17
N LEU A 141 -3.73 5.02 -0.97
CA LEU A 141 -2.71 5.43 0.00
C LEU A 141 -1.90 4.23 0.52
N SER A 142 -2.56 3.10 0.83
CA SER A 142 -1.86 1.91 1.32
C SER A 142 -0.87 1.35 0.29
N VAL A 143 -1.27 1.28 -0.99
CA VAL A 143 -0.38 0.83 -2.07
C VAL A 143 0.76 1.82 -2.29
N PHE A 144 0.51 3.12 -2.14
CA PHE A 144 1.57 4.13 -2.19
C PHE A 144 2.61 3.93 -1.08
N PHE A 145 2.20 3.71 0.17
CA PHE A 145 3.14 3.40 1.26
C PHE A 145 3.91 2.10 1.02
N CYS A 146 3.25 1.05 0.49
CA CYS A 146 3.94 -0.18 0.09
C CYS A 146 5.00 0.07 -0.98
N TYR A 147 4.70 0.91 -1.98
CA TYR A 147 5.66 1.28 -3.01
C TYR A 147 6.87 2.02 -2.43
N ILE A 148 6.64 2.99 -1.54
CA ILE A 148 7.73 3.70 -0.85
C ILE A 148 8.59 2.71 -0.04
N ALA A 149 7.97 1.80 0.71
CA ALA A 149 8.69 0.78 1.46
C ALA A 149 9.58 -0.08 0.54
N ILE A 150 9.07 -0.55 -0.60
CA ILE A 150 9.84 -1.33 -1.58
C ILE A 150 11.04 -0.52 -2.11
N VAL A 151 10.84 0.75 -2.46
CA VAL A 151 11.91 1.61 -2.97
C VAL A 151 12.99 1.82 -1.92
N VAL A 152 12.59 2.11 -0.67
CA VAL A 152 13.51 2.30 0.46
C VAL A 152 14.29 1.01 0.73
N CYS A 153 13.62 -0.15 0.82
CA CYS A 153 14.27 -1.44 1.00
C CYS A 153 15.26 -1.75 -0.14
N THR A 154 14.87 -1.50 -1.39
CA THR A 154 15.75 -1.72 -2.56
C THR A 154 16.99 -0.83 -2.51
N PHE A 155 16.82 0.43 -2.11
CA PHE A 155 17.92 1.37 -1.96
C PHE A 155 18.87 0.97 -0.82
N PHE A 156 18.33 0.55 0.34
CA PHE A 156 19.14 -0.01 1.42
C PHE A 156 19.91 -1.24 0.96
N LEU A 157 19.25 -2.21 0.31
CA LEU A 157 19.93 -3.39 -0.24
C LEU A 157 21.05 -3.02 -1.21
N PHE A 158 20.82 -2.05 -2.11
CA PHE A 158 21.85 -1.58 -3.03
C PHE A 158 23.06 -1.00 -2.28
N ILE A 159 22.84 -0.17 -1.26
CA ILE A 159 23.90 0.35 -0.40
C ILE A 159 24.63 -0.79 0.31
N LEU A 160 23.92 -1.74 0.92
CA LEU A 160 24.56 -2.86 1.64
C LEU A 160 25.48 -3.68 0.72
N PHE A 161 25.11 -3.85 -0.55
CA PHE A 161 25.89 -4.61 -1.52
C PHE A 161 27.13 -3.87 -2.02
N TYR A 162 27.02 -2.57 -2.30
CA TYR A 162 28.09 -1.76 -2.91
C TYR A 162 28.88 -0.90 -1.92
N SER A 163 28.42 -0.77 -0.68
CA SER A 163 29.16 -0.07 0.36
C SER A 163 30.37 -0.91 0.77
N ASP A 164 31.55 -0.44 0.41
CA ASP A 164 32.86 -1.02 0.77
C ASP A 164 33.40 -0.42 2.08
N THR A 165 32.56 0.29 2.85
CA THR A 165 33.01 0.90 4.11
C THR A 165 33.24 -0.17 5.18
N THR A 166 34.45 -0.17 5.74
CA THR A 166 34.89 -1.06 6.83
C THR A 166 34.15 -0.82 8.14
N GLU A 167 33.56 0.36 8.31
CA GLU A 167 32.84 0.79 9.54
C GLU A 167 31.30 0.72 9.41
N GLY A 168 30.78 0.21 8.28
CA GLY A 168 29.34 0.19 7.98
C GLY A 168 28.71 -1.20 7.94
N LEU A 169 27.37 -1.25 7.92
CA LEU A 169 26.62 -2.46 7.59
C LEU A 169 26.86 -2.76 6.11
N SER A 170 27.63 -3.80 5.80
CA SER A 170 27.96 -4.25 4.44
C SER A 170 27.50 -5.69 4.26
N ALA A 171 27.30 -6.13 3.01
CA ALA A 171 26.99 -7.52 2.71
C ALA A 171 28.05 -8.47 3.29
N HIS A 172 29.32 -8.02 3.37
CA HIS A 172 30.39 -8.74 4.05
C HIS A 172 30.12 -8.92 5.55
N SER A 173 29.76 -7.85 6.27
CA SER A 173 29.49 -7.95 7.71
C SER A 173 28.25 -8.77 8.03
N ILE A 174 27.23 -8.75 7.15
CA ILE A 174 26.04 -9.61 7.28
C ILE A 174 26.39 -11.09 7.10
N LEU A 175 27.22 -11.43 6.11
CA LEU A 175 27.68 -12.80 5.90
C LEU A 175 28.56 -13.29 7.08
N LEU A 176 29.44 -12.43 7.60
CA LEU A 176 30.24 -12.75 8.78
C LEU A 176 29.39 -12.95 10.03
N TYR A 177 28.39 -12.09 10.25
CA TYR A 177 27.41 -12.26 11.33
C TYR A 177 26.64 -13.58 11.20
N SER A 178 26.31 -13.97 9.97
CA SER A 178 25.63 -15.23 9.68
C SER A 178 26.52 -16.45 10.02
N ILE A 179 27.83 -16.36 9.76
CA ILE A 179 28.81 -17.41 10.14
C ILE A 179 28.92 -17.55 11.66
N GLU A 180 28.96 -16.43 12.39
CA GLU A 180 29.05 -16.43 13.86
C GLU A 180 27.81 -17.09 14.50
N ARG A 181 26.62 -16.83 13.96
CA ARG A 181 25.34 -17.34 14.48
C ARG A 181 24.91 -18.68 13.85
N TYR A 182 25.72 -19.28 12.99
CA TYR A 182 25.38 -20.46 12.20
C TYR A 182 24.82 -21.61 13.07
N HIS A 183 25.49 -21.96 14.17
CA HIS A 183 25.02 -23.04 15.05
C HIS A 183 23.88 -22.65 15.99
N THR A 184 23.77 -21.38 16.36
CA THR A 184 22.72 -20.96 17.29
C THR A 184 21.36 -20.85 16.60
N ASN A 185 21.35 -20.59 15.28
CA ASN A 185 20.14 -20.31 14.54
C ASN A 185 20.01 -21.15 13.27
N ARG A 186 19.05 -22.07 13.28
CA ARG A 186 18.80 -22.97 12.16
C ARG A 186 18.38 -22.24 10.87
N ASN A 187 17.69 -21.10 10.96
CA ASN A 187 17.33 -20.31 9.77
C ASN A 187 18.56 -19.72 9.09
N ILE A 188 19.51 -19.23 9.90
CA ILE A 188 20.78 -18.72 9.41
C ILE A 188 21.59 -19.88 8.81
N ALA A 189 21.64 -21.04 9.47
CA ALA A 189 22.34 -22.22 8.95
C ALA A 189 21.81 -22.63 7.57
N ASP A 190 20.50 -22.84 7.44
CA ASP A 190 19.89 -23.26 6.17
C ASP A 190 20.09 -22.20 5.06
N PHE A 191 20.08 -20.91 5.41
CA PHE A 191 20.34 -19.82 4.46
C PHE A 191 21.80 -19.79 3.99
N VAL A 192 22.75 -19.92 4.91
CA VAL A 192 24.18 -19.97 4.60
C VAL A 192 24.49 -21.20 3.76
N ASP A 193 23.96 -22.37 4.13
CA ASP A 193 24.15 -23.61 3.39
C ASP A 193 23.59 -23.50 1.96
N TYR A 194 22.36 -22.98 1.82
CA TYR A 194 21.76 -22.73 0.52
C TYR A 194 22.60 -21.77 -0.33
N LEU A 195 23.08 -20.67 0.26
CA LEU A 195 23.95 -19.74 -0.47
C LEU A 195 25.25 -20.40 -0.93
N GLN A 196 25.92 -21.15 -0.06
CA GLN A 196 27.19 -21.82 -0.36
C GLN A 196 27.03 -22.87 -1.47
N GLU A 197 25.96 -23.64 -1.42
CA GLU A 197 25.64 -24.65 -2.44
C GLU A 197 25.21 -24.05 -3.78
N GLN A 198 24.46 -22.95 -3.79
CA GLN A 198 23.98 -22.32 -5.03
C GLN A 198 25.06 -21.48 -5.72
N LEU A 199 25.95 -20.86 -4.95
CA LEU A 199 27.00 -19.99 -5.45
C LEU A 199 28.36 -20.69 -5.55
N GLU A 200 28.47 -21.94 -5.10
CA GLU A 200 29.69 -22.73 -5.16
C GLU A 200 30.87 -22.01 -4.47
N CYS A 201 30.64 -21.61 -3.23
CA CYS A 201 31.54 -20.77 -2.42
C CYS A 201 31.56 -21.23 -0.95
N CYS A 202 32.53 -20.75 -0.17
CA CYS A 202 32.64 -21.02 1.26
C CYS A 202 33.14 -19.79 2.02
N GLY A 203 32.39 -19.38 3.05
CA GLY A 203 32.67 -18.20 3.85
C GLY A 203 32.21 -16.88 3.23
N ALA A 204 32.66 -15.76 3.78
CA ALA A 204 32.17 -14.41 3.44
C ALA A 204 33.11 -13.66 2.49
N SER A 205 34.41 -13.70 2.76
CA SER A 205 35.46 -12.90 2.12
C SER A 205 35.67 -13.25 0.65
N SER A 206 35.77 -12.24 -0.21
CA SER A 206 35.97 -12.41 -1.66
C SER A 206 37.31 -13.05 -2.06
N ALA A 207 38.24 -13.24 -1.11
CA ALA A 207 39.54 -13.84 -1.38
C ALA A 207 39.47 -15.37 -1.57
N SER A 208 40.56 -15.97 -2.08
CA SER A 208 40.75 -17.42 -2.17
C SER A 208 40.89 -18.15 -0.81
N GLN A 209 40.69 -17.43 0.29
CA GLN A 209 40.75 -17.93 1.66
C GLN A 209 39.43 -17.73 2.41
N GLY A 210 38.29 -17.57 1.71
CA GLY A 210 36.98 -17.39 2.34
C GLY A 210 36.62 -18.50 3.32
N TYR A 211 37.05 -19.73 3.06
CA TYR A 211 36.84 -20.87 3.97
C TYR A 211 37.46 -20.67 5.38
N ARG A 212 38.40 -19.73 5.55
CA ARG A 212 39.00 -19.41 6.86
C ARG A 212 38.12 -18.49 7.70
N ASP A 213 37.11 -17.85 7.13
CA ASP A 213 36.17 -17.01 7.89
C ASP A 213 35.41 -17.81 8.94
N TRP A 214 35.30 -19.13 8.75
CA TRP A 214 34.75 -20.08 9.72
C TRP A 214 35.50 -20.11 11.05
N GLN A 215 36.73 -19.57 11.13
CA GLN A 215 37.42 -19.38 12.41
C GLN A 215 36.64 -18.47 13.37
N ARG A 216 35.77 -17.60 12.86
CA ARG A 216 34.93 -16.69 13.67
C ARG A 216 33.76 -17.41 14.36
N SER A 217 33.37 -18.59 13.89
CA SER A 217 32.34 -19.40 14.53
C SER A 217 32.92 -20.15 15.72
N GLU A 218 32.23 -20.15 16.87
CA GLU A 218 32.70 -20.81 18.10
C GLU A 218 33.00 -22.30 17.89
N GLN A 219 32.16 -23.01 17.12
CA GLN A 219 32.28 -24.44 16.88
C GLN A 219 33.43 -24.77 15.92
N PHE A 220 33.60 -23.99 14.86
CA PHE A 220 34.65 -24.22 13.84
C PHE A 220 36.00 -23.56 14.16
N ASN A 221 36.07 -22.75 15.22
CA ASN A 221 37.27 -22.02 15.61
C ASN A 221 38.46 -22.98 15.84
N CYS A 222 39.61 -22.70 15.23
CA CYS A 222 40.82 -23.52 15.31
C CYS A 222 41.60 -23.49 16.64
N SER A 223 41.12 -22.78 17.67
CA SER A 223 41.81 -22.69 18.97
C SER A 223 42.05 -24.09 19.57
N GLU A 224 43.23 -24.33 20.12
CA GLU A 224 43.55 -25.62 20.74
C GLU A 224 42.61 -25.96 21.90
N SER A 225 42.06 -24.94 22.57
CA SER A 225 41.09 -25.06 23.66
C SER A 225 39.67 -25.42 23.22
N ASN A 226 39.36 -25.37 21.92
CA ASN A 226 38.01 -25.68 21.42
C ASN A 226 37.74 -27.20 21.51
N PRO A 227 36.76 -27.64 22.32
CA PRO A 227 36.46 -29.07 22.49
C PRO A 227 35.55 -29.63 21.38
N HIS A 228 35.03 -28.79 20.48
CA HIS A 228 34.09 -29.23 19.45
C HIS A 228 34.76 -30.14 18.41
N PRO A 229 34.09 -31.22 17.97
CA PRO A 229 34.64 -32.14 16.97
C PRO A 229 34.81 -31.48 15.60
N GLU A 230 34.08 -30.39 15.35
CA GLU A 230 34.10 -29.62 14.11
C GLU A 230 35.23 -28.57 14.05
N ARG A 231 36.10 -28.54 15.07
CA ARG A 231 37.24 -27.64 15.17
C ARG A 231 38.10 -27.67 13.90
N CYS A 232 38.44 -26.49 13.39
CA CYS A 232 39.19 -26.31 12.13
C CYS A 232 38.49 -26.86 10.87
N GLY A 233 37.24 -27.28 10.98
CA GLY A 233 36.44 -27.71 9.85
C GLY A 233 35.69 -26.56 9.17
N VAL A 234 34.84 -26.91 8.24
CA VAL A 234 33.84 -26.02 7.62
C VAL A 234 32.52 -26.80 7.47
N PRO A 235 31.37 -26.16 7.21
CA PRO A 235 30.15 -26.89 6.94
C PRO A 235 30.23 -27.74 5.67
N PHE A 236 29.41 -28.79 5.63
CA PHE A 236 29.31 -29.68 4.47
C PHE A 236 28.86 -28.97 3.18
N SER A 237 28.10 -27.87 3.29
CA SER A 237 27.68 -27.03 2.16
C SER A 237 28.85 -26.37 1.41
N CYS A 238 30.03 -26.28 2.01
CA CYS A 238 31.26 -25.83 1.35
C CYS A 238 31.93 -26.92 0.47
N CYS A 239 31.55 -28.20 0.63
CA CYS A 239 32.13 -29.30 -0.14
C CYS A 239 31.53 -29.40 -1.53
N ARG A 240 32.36 -29.76 -2.51
CA ARG A 240 31.92 -29.86 -3.91
C ARG A 240 30.95 -31.02 -4.09
N ARG A 241 29.87 -30.78 -4.84
CA ARG A 241 28.87 -31.82 -5.16
C ARG A 241 29.46 -33.04 -5.88
N SER A 242 30.54 -32.87 -6.65
CA SER A 242 31.22 -33.99 -7.33
C SER A 242 31.76 -35.00 -6.33
N VAL A 243 32.41 -34.54 -5.25
CA VAL A 243 32.94 -35.39 -4.19
C VAL A 243 31.81 -36.14 -3.47
N ILE A 244 30.68 -35.46 -3.23
CA ILE A 244 29.50 -36.03 -2.58
C ILE A 244 28.79 -37.05 -3.50
N SER A 245 28.71 -36.78 -4.80
CA SER A 245 27.99 -37.61 -5.77
C SER A 245 28.80 -38.82 -6.23
N GLU A 246 30.13 -38.69 -6.34
CA GLU A 246 31.05 -39.81 -6.60
C GLU A 246 30.97 -40.87 -5.49
N ALA A 247 30.72 -40.46 -4.24
CA ALA A 247 30.50 -41.39 -3.13
C ALA A 247 29.22 -42.22 -3.29
N ALA A 248 28.17 -41.64 -3.87
CA ALA A 248 26.85 -42.27 -4.01
C ALA A 248 26.72 -43.17 -5.26
N GLY A 249 27.51 -42.93 -6.31
CA GLY A 249 27.40 -43.63 -7.61
C GLY A 249 28.56 -44.55 -8.01
N SER A 250 29.59 -44.70 -7.18
CA SER A 250 30.80 -45.46 -7.53
C SER A 250 30.65 -46.98 -7.37
N VAL A 251 31.16 -47.73 -8.34
CA VAL A 251 31.27 -49.21 -8.32
C VAL A 251 32.24 -49.71 -7.23
N ASN A 252 33.17 -48.84 -6.80
CA ASN A 252 34.03 -49.02 -5.63
C ASN A 252 33.79 -47.86 -4.65
N PRO A 253 32.85 -47.99 -3.69
CA PRO A 253 32.35 -46.87 -2.89
C PRO A 253 33.34 -46.35 -1.83
N LEU A 254 34.39 -47.11 -1.49
CA LEU A 254 35.28 -46.80 -0.37
C LEU A 254 36.12 -45.52 -0.54
N LEU A 255 36.69 -45.28 -1.73
CA LEU A 255 37.57 -44.14 -1.97
C LEU A 255 36.81 -42.79 -2.04
N PRO A 256 35.72 -42.66 -2.83
CA PRO A 256 34.98 -41.40 -2.90
C PRO A 256 34.13 -41.12 -1.66
N ALA A 257 33.62 -42.15 -0.96
CA ALA A 257 32.95 -41.95 0.32
C ALA A 257 33.91 -41.39 1.38
N MET A 258 35.14 -41.91 1.46
CA MET A 258 36.17 -41.38 2.38
C MET A 258 36.52 -39.92 2.05
N ARG A 259 36.65 -39.57 0.76
CA ARG A 259 36.94 -38.20 0.31
C ARG A 259 35.81 -37.20 0.64
N SER A 260 34.55 -37.62 0.52
CA SER A 260 33.39 -36.82 0.93
C SER A 260 33.30 -36.62 2.45
N LEU A 261 33.70 -37.64 3.22
CA LEU A 261 33.70 -37.60 4.68
C LEU A 261 34.82 -36.72 5.25
N GLU A 262 35.93 -36.59 4.53
CA GLU A 262 37.12 -35.82 4.95
C GLU A 262 37.18 -34.38 4.41
N CYS A 263 36.39 -34.04 3.37
CA CYS A 263 36.46 -32.73 2.71
C CYS A 263 36.30 -31.56 3.70
N TRP A 264 35.42 -31.72 4.68
CA TRP A 264 35.08 -30.67 5.64
C TRP A 264 36.06 -30.59 6.82
N GLN A 265 36.71 -31.71 7.19
CA GLN A 265 37.48 -31.84 8.43
C GLN A 265 38.88 -31.23 8.27
N HIS A 266 39.31 -30.42 9.26
CA HIS A 266 40.60 -29.71 9.22
C HIS A 266 40.83 -28.87 7.95
N ALA A 267 39.76 -28.50 7.24
CA ALA A 267 39.83 -27.70 6.03
C ALA A 267 40.62 -26.39 6.25
N GLN A 268 40.46 -25.76 7.42
CA GLN A 268 41.11 -24.49 7.74
C GLN A 268 42.64 -24.58 7.89
N THR A 269 43.19 -25.76 8.20
CA THR A 269 44.64 -25.95 8.38
C THR A 269 45.39 -26.22 7.06
N LYS A 270 44.67 -26.63 6.02
CA LYS A 270 45.24 -26.92 4.70
C LYS A 270 45.45 -25.65 3.89
N LYS A 271 46.28 -25.71 2.84
CA LYS A 271 46.45 -24.60 1.89
C LYS A 271 45.33 -24.63 0.85
N SER A 272 44.95 -23.47 0.31
CA SER A 272 43.87 -23.38 -0.69
C SER A 272 44.12 -24.27 -1.92
N GLN A 273 45.36 -24.32 -2.41
CA GLN A 273 45.75 -25.12 -3.59
C GLN A 273 45.54 -26.63 -3.40
N GLU A 274 45.71 -27.14 -2.18
CA GLU A 274 45.53 -28.56 -1.86
C GLU A 274 44.05 -28.92 -1.73
N LEU A 275 43.20 -27.93 -1.46
CA LEU A 275 41.78 -28.10 -1.13
C LEU A 275 40.85 -27.82 -2.31
N GLU A 276 41.36 -27.17 -3.36
CA GLU A 276 40.59 -26.74 -4.53
C GLU A 276 39.89 -27.89 -5.28
N ALA A 277 40.39 -29.13 -5.20
CA ALA A 277 39.75 -30.29 -5.82
C ALA A 277 38.46 -30.70 -5.11
N ASP A 278 38.39 -30.52 -3.79
CA ASP A 278 37.36 -31.13 -2.95
C ASP A 278 36.42 -30.09 -2.29
N LEU A 279 36.90 -28.86 -2.06
CA LEU A 279 36.18 -27.77 -1.40
C LEU A 279 36.10 -26.51 -2.29
N TYR A 280 35.06 -25.71 -2.09
CA TYR A 280 35.04 -24.32 -2.54
C TYR A 280 35.86 -23.45 -1.58
N THR A 281 36.95 -22.84 -2.07
CA THR A 281 37.87 -22.06 -1.22
C THR A 281 37.60 -20.55 -1.23
N ARG A 282 36.86 -20.06 -2.22
CA ARG A 282 36.51 -18.64 -2.40
C ARG A 282 35.26 -18.30 -1.58
N GLY A 283 35.20 -17.11 -0.97
CA GLY A 283 33.99 -16.69 -0.27
C GLY A 283 32.88 -16.17 -1.18
N CYS A 284 31.69 -16.07 -0.59
CA CYS A 284 30.44 -15.95 -1.32
C CYS A 284 30.10 -14.55 -1.79
N LEU A 285 30.74 -13.50 -1.26
CA LEU A 285 30.37 -12.12 -1.58
C LEU A 285 30.53 -11.78 -3.07
N GLN A 286 31.64 -12.18 -3.68
CA GLN A 286 31.91 -11.87 -5.09
C GLN A 286 31.00 -12.65 -6.05
N PRO A 287 30.84 -13.99 -5.95
CA PRO A 287 29.87 -14.72 -6.75
C PRO A 287 28.44 -14.21 -6.59
N LEU A 288 28.04 -13.83 -5.37
CA LEU A 288 26.71 -13.27 -5.10
C LEU A 288 26.48 -11.96 -5.89
N ARG A 289 27.45 -11.04 -5.88
CA ARG A 289 27.37 -9.79 -6.67
C ARG A 289 27.24 -10.07 -8.17
N VAL A 290 28.06 -10.97 -8.71
CA VAL A 290 28.03 -11.35 -10.14
C VAL A 290 26.71 -12.03 -10.52
N LEU A 291 26.15 -12.87 -9.62
CA LEU A 291 24.83 -13.47 -9.83
C LEU A 291 23.74 -12.39 -9.92
N PHE A 292 23.74 -11.42 -9.00
CA PHE A 292 22.77 -10.33 -9.05
C PHE A 292 22.89 -9.50 -10.33
N GLU A 293 24.11 -9.15 -10.76
CA GLU A 293 24.33 -8.38 -11.98
C GLU A 293 23.90 -9.14 -13.23
N SER A 294 24.26 -10.43 -13.35
CA SER A 294 23.91 -11.26 -14.50
C SER A 294 22.40 -11.60 -14.56
N HIS A 295 21.73 -11.68 -13.41
CA HIS A 295 20.28 -11.91 -13.34
C HIS A 295 19.46 -10.63 -13.20
N ALA A 296 20.08 -9.45 -13.12
CA ALA A 296 19.40 -8.17 -12.86
C ALA A 296 18.25 -7.90 -13.84
N VAL A 297 18.44 -8.20 -15.13
CA VAL A 297 17.41 -8.00 -16.17
C VAL A 297 16.21 -8.93 -15.95
N ARG A 298 16.46 -10.20 -15.60
CA ARG A 298 15.40 -11.19 -15.31
C ARG A 298 14.62 -10.83 -14.05
N ILE A 299 15.34 -10.47 -12.99
CA ILE A 299 14.73 -10.01 -11.73
C ILE A 299 13.92 -8.74 -11.99
N GLY A 300 14.48 -7.78 -12.72
CA GLY A 300 13.79 -6.54 -13.11
C GLY A 300 12.53 -6.79 -13.93
N ALA A 301 12.56 -7.73 -14.87
CA ALA A 301 11.39 -8.13 -15.66
C ALA A 301 10.31 -8.79 -14.80
N ALA A 302 10.68 -9.70 -13.89
CA ALA A 302 9.74 -10.33 -12.97
C ALA A 302 9.09 -9.31 -12.03
N VAL A 303 9.88 -8.38 -11.48
CA VAL A 303 9.37 -7.29 -10.64
C VAL A 303 8.44 -6.37 -11.43
N ALA A 304 8.79 -6.01 -12.67
CA ALA A 304 7.94 -5.20 -13.54
C ALA A 304 6.61 -5.90 -13.86
N PHE A 305 6.65 -7.21 -14.13
CA PHE A 305 5.45 -8.01 -14.38
C PHE A 305 4.46 -7.98 -13.20
N VAL A 306 4.96 -7.91 -11.97
CA VAL A 306 4.13 -7.78 -10.76
C VAL A 306 3.68 -6.33 -10.53
N LEU A 307 4.58 -5.35 -10.72
CA LEU A 307 4.27 -3.95 -10.45
C LEU A 307 3.31 -3.32 -11.47
N ILE A 308 3.38 -3.70 -12.75
CA ILE A 308 2.54 -3.12 -13.81
C ILE A 308 1.05 -3.34 -13.52
N PRO A 309 0.56 -4.57 -13.24
CA PRO A 309 -0.84 -4.80 -12.87
C PRO A 309 -1.29 -4.02 -11.63
N VAL A 310 -0.41 -3.88 -10.62
CA VAL A 310 -0.70 -3.09 -9.42
C VAL A 310 -0.85 -1.61 -9.77
N CYS A 311 0.07 -1.05 -10.57
CA CYS A 311 -0.02 0.32 -11.06
C CYS A 311 -1.31 0.55 -11.86
N VAL A 312 -1.65 -0.38 -12.76
CA VAL A 312 -2.91 -0.32 -13.53
C VAL A 312 -4.11 -0.34 -12.57
N SER A 313 -4.12 -1.23 -11.58
CA SER A 313 -5.19 -1.30 -10.58
C SER A 313 -5.36 0.04 -9.85
N VAL A 314 -4.28 0.63 -9.36
CA VAL A 314 -4.31 1.95 -8.70
C VAL A 314 -4.82 3.06 -9.63
N CYS A 315 -4.40 3.06 -10.90
CA CYS A 315 -4.90 4.01 -11.89
C CYS A 315 -6.42 3.84 -12.10
N LEU A 316 -6.91 2.61 -12.28
CA LEU A 316 -8.33 2.33 -12.46
C LEU A 316 -9.15 2.71 -11.22
N THR A 317 -8.65 2.40 -10.03
CA THR A 317 -9.20 2.81 -8.74
C THR A 317 -9.32 4.33 -8.65
N ASN A 318 -8.26 5.07 -8.98
CA ASN A 318 -8.29 6.54 -8.93
C ASN A 318 -9.26 7.14 -9.97
N LEU A 319 -9.36 6.54 -11.15
CA LEU A 319 -10.35 6.92 -12.16
C LEU A 319 -11.78 6.69 -11.64
N LEU A 320 -12.04 5.53 -11.03
CA LEU A 320 -13.32 5.21 -10.40
C LEU A 320 -13.63 6.20 -9.26
N ALA A 321 -12.65 6.53 -8.43
CA ALA A 321 -12.80 7.50 -7.34
C ALA A 321 -13.23 8.87 -7.86
N ARG A 322 -12.57 9.37 -8.91
CA ARG A 322 -12.92 10.64 -9.56
C ARG A 322 -14.33 10.62 -10.15
N GLN A 323 -14.73 9.52 -10.78
CA GLN A 323 -16.10 9.39 -11.31
C GLN A 323 -17.14 9.42 -10.18
N ILE A 324 -16.91 8.69 -9.09
CA ILE A 324 -17.83 8.66 -7.93
C ILE A 324 -17.91 10.04 -7.27
N ASP A 325 -16.78 10.71 -7.08
CA ASP A 325 -16.71 12.04 -6.47
C ASP A 325 -17.44 13.10 -7.31
N HIS A 326 -17.24 13.07 -8.63
CA HIS A 326 -17.96 13.96 -9.55
C HIS A 326 -19.48 13.73 -9.51
N GLN A 327 -19.93 12.46 -9.47
CA GLN A 327 -21.34 12.14 -9.34
C GLN A 327 -21.93 12.61 -8.01
N HIS A 328 -21.21 12.43 -6.90
CA HIS A 328 -21.60 12.96 -5.60
C HIS A 328 -21.71 14.49 -5.59
N TYR A 329 -20.74 15.18 -6.18
CA TYR A 329 -20.76 16.64 -6.31
C TYR A 329 -21.97 17.13 -7.11
N LEU A 330 -22.30 16.48 -8.23
CA LEU A 330 -23.48 16.83 -9.03
C LEU A 330 -24.78 16.62 -8.24
N LEU A 331 -24.90 15.49 -7.56
CA LEU A 331 -26.05 15.17 -6.70
C LEU A 331 -26.23 16.22 -5.59
N GLU A 332 -25.17 16.62 -4.92
CA GLU A 332 -25.22 17.68 -3.91
C GLU A 332 -25.59 19.03 -4.51
N LYS A 333 -25.06 19.36 -5.69
CA LYS A 333 -25.37 20.62 -6.39
C LYS A 333 -26.85 20.67 -6.78
N GLU A 334 -27.43 19.57 -7.23
CA GLU A 334 -28.86 19.45 -7.51
C GLU A 334 -29.70 19.55 -6.23
N ALA A 335 -29.29 18.89 -5.14
CA ALA A 335 -29.95 19.01 -3.84
C ALA A 335 -29.99 20.47 -3.34
N ARG A 336 -28.86 21.19 -3.43
CA ARG A 336 -28.76 22.62 -3.09
C ARG A 336 -29.66 23.49 -3.98
N ARG A 337 -29.74 23.22 -5.29
CA ARG A 337 -30.64 23.93 -6.23
C ARG A 337 -32.12 23.70 -5.90
N ASN A 338 -32.49 22.46 -5.59
CA ASN A 338 -33.86 22.08 -5.22
C ASN A 338 -34.28 22.71 -3.89
N GLU A 339 -33.37 22.79 -2.92
CA GLU A 339 -33.62 23.47 -1.66
C GLU A 339 -33.90 24.97 -1.85
N ARG A 340 -33.10 25.65 -2.70
CA ARG A 340 -33.33 27.07 -3.05
C ARG A 340 -34.68 27.29 -3.72
N ARG A 341 -35.10 26.40 -4.64
CA ARG A 341 -36.44 26.46 -5.27
C ARG A 341 -37.56 26.29 -4.23
N ARG A 342 -37.44 25.32 -3.32
CA ARG A 342 -38.39 25.11 -2.22
C ARG A 342 -38.52 26.33 -1.31
N ARG A 343 -37.42 27.02 -1.00
CA ARG A 343 -37.46 28.26 -0.19
C ARG A 343 -38.23 29.39 -0.90
N ARG A 344 -38.01 29.59 -2.21
CA ARG A 344 -38.75 30.57 -3.03
C ARG A 344 -40.24 30.27 -3.11
N GLU A 345 -40.61 29.00 -3.26
CA GLU A 345 -42.02 28.58 -3.26
C GLU A 345 -42.68 28.82 -1.90
N LYS A 346 -42.03 28.44 -0.80
CA LYS A 346 -42.54 28.71 0.56
C LYS A 346 -42.75 30.20 0.82
N GLN A 347 -41.83 31.05 0.35
CA GLN A 347 -41.95 32.50 0.52
C GLN A 347 -43.13 33.06 -0.31
N LYS A 348 -43.28 32.60 -1.56
CA LYS A 348 -44.43 32.98 -2.41
C LYS A 348 -45.80 32.59 -1.84
N PHE A 349 -45.87 31.55 -1.02
CA PHE A 349 -47.11 31.17 -0.30
C PHE A 349 -47.30 31.90 1.03
N ARG A 350 -46.27 32.54 1.59
CA ARG A 350 -46.35 33.33 2.83
C ARG A 350 -46.75 34.79 2.57
N ASP A 351 -46.30 35.36 1.44
CA ASP A 351 -46.60 36.74 1.03
C ASP A 351 -48.09 37.06 0.74
N PRO A 352 -49.02 36.13 0.40
CA PRO A 352 -50.43 36.45 0.19
C PRO A 352 -51.15 36.97 1.44
N PHE A 353 -50.70 36.61 2.64
CA PHE A 353 -51.27 37.11 3.90
C PHE A 353 -50.72 38.49 4.29
N ALA A 354 -49.47 38.80 3.92
CA ALA A 354 -48.85 40.09 4.24
C ALA A 354 -49.47 41.26 3.46
N VAL A 355 -49.98 41.01 2.24
CA VAL A 355 -50.68 42.04 1.43
C VAL A 355 -52.11 42.26 1.92
N TYR A 356 -52.76 41.25 2.49
CA TYR A 356 -54.13 41.35 3.01
C TYR A 356 -54.18 42.13 4.34
N ASP A 357 -53.21 41.94 5.23
CA ASP A 357 -53.12 42.70 6.49
C ASP A 357 -52.85 44.20 6.26
N THR A 358 -52.09 44.57 5.23
CA THR A 358 -51.86 45.99 4.88
C THR A 358 -53.05 46.67 4.20
N ALA A 359 -54.03 45.91 3.69
CA ALA A 359 -55.21 46.45 3.03
C ALA A 359 -56.39 46.70 3.99
N ILE A 360 -56.36 46.13 5.21
CA ILE A 360 -57.42 46.31 6.23
C ILE A 360 -57.21 47.62 7.03
N THR A 361 -56.03 48.22 7.01
CA THR A 361 -55.72 49.45 7.77
C THR A 361 -56.02 50.77 7.05
N ILE A 362 -56.64 50.74 5.86
CA ILE A 362 -56.99 51.96 5.10
C ILE A 362 -58.51 52.01 4.83
N GLU A 363 -59.21 52.69 5.76
CA GLU A 363 -60.52 53.39 5.65
C GLU A 363 -61.85 52.59 5.48
N PRO A 364 -63.00 53.06 6.03
CA PRO A 364 -63.55 54.41 5.77
C PRO A 364 -64.24 55.21 6.91
N GLU A 365 -64.10 56.53 6.78
CA GLU A 365 -65.06 57.65 6.90
C GLU A 365 -66.32 57.64 7.80
N THR A 366 -66.35 58.68 8.66
CA THR A 366 -67.38 59.74 8.88
C THR A 366 -68.78 59.49 9.49
N VAL A 367 -69.24 60.54 10.20
CA VAL A 367 -70.63 61.03 10.49
C VAL A 367 -71.07 61.09 11.98
N GLU A 368 -70.81 62.26 12.59
CA GLU A 368 -71.78 63.19 13.25
C GLU A 368 -72.68 62.77 14.45
N LYS A 369 -72.45 63.36 15.65
CA LYS A 369 -73.35 64.31 16.40
C LYS A 369 -73.01 64.48 17.92
N LYS A 370 -72.98 65.75 18.36
CA LYS A 370 -72.88 66.33 19.73
C LYS A 370 -74.19 66.13 20.54
N PRO A 371 -74.38 66.61 21.81
CA PRO A 371 -73.47 67.05 22.91
C PRO A 371 -73.87 66.49 24.32
N SER A 372 -73.04 66.70 25.36
CA SER A 372 -73.47 67.22 26.69
C SER A 372 -72.30 67.30 27.68
N ALA A 373 -72.36 68.36 28.49
CA ALA A 373 -71.36 68.84 29.43
C ALA A 373 -71.45 68.15 30.79
N GLU A 374 -70.32 68.03 31.50
CA GLU A 374 -70.24 68.38 32.93
C GLU A 374 -68.77 68.52 33.36
N VAL A 375 -68.33 69.76 33.62
CA VAL A 375 -67.12 70.06 34.39
C VAL A 375 -67.59 70.69 35.68
N ARG A 376 -67.36 70.00 36.81
CA ARG A 376 -67.57 70.52 38.14
C ARG A 376 -66.35 71.33 38.55
N THR A 377 -66.60 72.62 38.77
CA THR A 377 -65.70 73.64 39.28
C THR A 377 -65.23 73.34 40.71
N ASN A 378 -64.04 73.81 41.07
CA ASN A 378 -63.85 74.86 42.10
C ASN A 378 -62.34 75.09 42.32
N THR A 379 -61.83 76.23 41.80
CA THR A 379 -61.57 77.52 42.49
C THR A 379 -60.18 77.56 43.14
N VAL A 380 -59.22 78.29 42.55
CA VAL A 380 -58.89 79.73 42.81
C VAL A 380 -57.83 79.79 43.92
N ASP A 381 -56.60 80.23 43.65
CA ASP A 381 -56.10 81.62 43.69
C ASP A 381 -54.56 81.53 43.54
N SER A 382 -53.74 82.49 43.13
CA SER A 382 -53.86 83.88 42.67
C SER A 382 -52.44 84.36 42.25
N TYR A 383 -52.38 85.18 41.19
CA TYR A 383 -51.60 86.43 40.97
C TYR A 383 -50.16 86.59 41.53
N SER A 384 -49.18 87.24 40.89
CA SER A 384 -49.19 88.29 39.84
C SER A 384 -47.75 88.70 39.45
N VAL A 385 -47.68 89.42 38.33
CA VAL A 385 -46.65 90.36 37.79
C VAL A 385 -45.79 89.82 36.67
#